data_AF-A0A0Q2MKA5-F1
#
_entry.id   AF-A0A0Q2MKA5-F1
#
_cell.length_a   1.000
_cell.length_b   1.000
_cell.length_c   1.000
_cell.angle_alpha   90.00
_cell.angle_beta   90.00
_cell.angle_gamma   90.00
#
_symmetry.space_group_name_H-M   'P 1'
#
loop_
_entity.id
_entity.type
_entity.pdbx_description
1 polymer ?
#
loop_
_entity_poly.entity_id
_entity_poly.type
_entity_poly.pdbx_seq_one_letter_code
_entity_poly.pdbx_strand_id
1 'polypeptide(L)'
;MAPLAETPPGDPRWSAQAGPQPVPAQRTPPRLPPGFRWIAVRPGAAPPIRRTRRPLGPTPRYAAIPRWGLVDHVSPAAATPPEAAVKAGPSPEIVRVLMFATQLVLAGAALVYAVRYGLLIYNRNSLLNSLVALAADWLGIAASVAAMAALLWCFVVLVKWLIARRAAAFSYHGLPEHRSARRLWAGCLLPFANLVMAPVYVIELALVEDHYERVRRPIYLWWLAWVVSYLVSLFAIATSLSSDAQGIANNTVMVVFAYLVAAVTITGVARVFEGFERKPVERPAHRWLVVPADQPAPSSAAPSSAPAPVEPEGQEPAA
;
A
#
# COMPACT_ATOMS: atom_id res chain seq x y z
N MET A 1 -18.54 47.58 50.00
CA MET A 1 -17.29 47.19 50.67
C MET A 1 -17.56 45.91 51.43
N ALA A 2 -17.00 44.80 50.97
CA ALA A 2 -17.07 43.50 51.65
C ALA A 2 -15.66 43.12 52.12
N PRO A 3 -15.49 42.55 53.32
CA PRO A 3 -14.19 42.39 53.96
C PRO A 3 -13.39 41.23 53.35
N LEU A 4 -12.06 41.41 53.35
CA LEU A 4 -11.07 40.40 52.97
C LEU A 4 -11.15 39.22 53.95
N ALA A 5 -11.23 37.99 53.43
CA ALA A 5 -11.14 36.78 54.23
C ALA A 5 -9.70 36.56 54.71
N GLU A 6 -9.53 36.45 56.02
CA GLU A 6 -8.28 36.07 56.68
C GLU A 6 -7.85 34.66 56.27
N THR A 7 -6.58 34.52 55.92
CA THR A 7 -5.93 33.23 55.64
C THR A 7 -5.54 32.58 56.96
N PRO A 8 -5.77 31.27 57.18
CA PRO A 8 -5.36 30.61 58.41
C PRO A 8 -3.82 30.49 58.47
N PRO A 9 -3.19 30.59 59.65
CA PRO A 9 -1.75 30.48 59.77
C PRO A 9 -1.29 29.08 59.34
N GLY A 10 -0.34 29.04 58.42
CA GLY A 10 0.29 27.82 57.94
C GLY A 10 1.00 27.08 59.08
N ASP A 11 0.86 25.76 59.05
CA ASP A 11 1.44 24.82 60.01
C ASP A 11 2.98 24.98 60.11
N PRO A 12 3.57 25.28 61.28
CA PRO A 12 4.98 25.65 61.41
C PRO A 12 5.96 24.48 61.17
N ARG A 13 5.44 23.27 60.94
CA ARG A 13 6.20 22.05 60.67
C ARG A 13 6.70 21.93 59.23
N TRP A 14 6.35 22.88 58.36
CA TRP A 14 6.82 22.96 56.97
C TRP A 14 7.55 24.26 56.66
N SER A 15 8.12 24.93 57.66
CA SER A 15 9.09 26.01 57.44
C SER A 15 10.47 25.41 57.15
N ALA A 16 11.03 25.71 55.98
CA ALA A 16 12.42 25.41 55.65
C ALA A 16 13.33 26.36 56.44
N GLN A 17 13.54 26.06 57.72
CA GLN A 17 14.47 26.79 58.57
C GLN A 17 15.89 26.35 58.19
N ALA A 18 16.64 27.25 57.55
CA ALA A 18 18.04 27.06 57.24
C ALA A 18 18.85 26.97 58.55
N GLY A 19 19.18 25.74 58.95
CA GLY A 19 20.10 25.48 60.06
C GLY A 19 21.54 25.91 59.73
N PRO A 20 22.39 26.14 60.75
CA PRO A 20 23.76 26.60 60.55
C PRO A 20 24.56 25.62 59.70
N GLN A 21 25.25 26.15 58.67
CA GLN A 21 26.12 25.37 57.79
C GLN A 21 27.26 24.73 58.59
N PRO A 22 27.48 23.41 58.49
CA PRO A 22 28.66 22.79 59.06
C PRO A 22 29.91 23.26 58.30
N VAL A 23 30.94 23.61 59.06
CA VAL A 23 32.29 23.95 58.59
C VAL A 23 32.82 22.79 57.72
N PRO A 24 33.39 23.04 56.52
CA PRO A 24 33.78 21.97 55.63
C PRO A 24 34.94 21.18 56.24
N ALA A 25 34.65 19.96 56.70
CA ALA A 25 35.69 18.99 57.00
C ALA A 25 36.44 18.67 55.69
N GLN A 26 37.76 18.88 55.67
CA GLN A 26 38.63 18.43 54.58
C GLN A 26 38.57 16.91 54.49
N ARG A 27 37.68 16.40 53.64
CA ARG A 27 37.61 14.98 53.32
C ARG A 27 38.71 14.68 52.31
N THR A 28 39.75 14.00 52.76
CA THR A 28 40.77 13.43 51.88
C THR A 28 40.08 12.49 50.88
N PRO A 29 40.25 12.69 49.56
CA PRO A 29 39.59 11.84 48.58
C PRO A 29 40.16 10.41 48.66
N PRO A 30 39.33 9.36 48.49
CA PRO A 30 39.81 7.99 48.47
C PRO A 30 40.83 7.81 47.35
N ARG A 31 42.02 7.28 47.68
CA ARG A 31 43.06 6.97 46.68
C ARG A 31 42.57 5.85 45.77
N LEU A 32 42.38 6.17 44.50
CA LEU A 32 42.07 5.20 43.45
C LEU A 32 43.32 4.39 43.08
N PRO A 33 43.16 3.14 42.60
CA PRO A 33 44.25 2.35 42.02
C PRO A 33 44.93 3.06 40.83
N PRO A 34 46.22 2.79 40.56
CA PRO A 34 46.95 3.40 39.44
C PRO A 34 46.25 3.10 38.11
N GLY A 35 46.02 4.15 37.31
CA GLY A 35 45.34 4.06 36.01
C GLY A 35 43.91 4.64 35.97
N PHE A 36 43.31 4.97 37.12
CA PHE A 36 41.98 5.59 37.17
C PHE A 36 42.06 7.10 37.45
N ARG A 37 41.38 7.90 36.62
CA ARG A 37 41.25 9.36 36.79
C ARG A 37 39.78 9.70 36.99
N TRP A 38 39.42 10.24 38.15
CA TRP A 38 38.11 10.89 38.31
C TRP A 38 38.04 12.10 37.37
N ILE A 39 37.03 12.13 36.51
CA ILE A 39 36.67 13.30 35.72
C ILE A 39 35.25 13.69 36.13
N ALA A 40 35.12 14.87 36.73
CA ALA A 40 33.81 15.45 36.99
C ALA A 40 33.26 16.00 35.66
N VAL A 41 32.37 15.24 35.02
CA VAL A 41 31.65 15.71 33.83
C VAL A 41 30.46 16.53 34.30
N ARG A 42 30.27 17.73 33.71
CA ARG A 42 29.06 18.53 33.93
C ARG A 42 27.85 17.66 33.56
N PRO A 43 26.87 17.48 34.46
CA PRO A 43 25.65 16.75 34.12
C PRO A 43 25.05 17.36 32.84
N GLY A 44 24.75 16.51 31.86
CA GLY A 44 24.11 16.94 30.61
C GLY A 44 22.79 17.69 30.89
N ALA A 45 22.27 18.36 29.86
CA ALA A 45 21.02 19.10 29.95
C ALA A 45 19.93 18.28 30.65
N ALA A 46 19.20 18.93 31.56
CA ALA A 46 18.17 18.27 32.36
C ALA A 46 17.21 17.50 31.44
N PRO A 47 16.87 16.23 31.76
CA PRO A 47 15.91 15.47 30.99
C PRO A 47 14.61 16.27 30.83
N PRO A 48 13.97 16.21 29.65
CA PRO A 48 12.72 16.92 29.45
C PRO A 48 11.71 16.49 30.51
N ILE A 49 11.00 17.48 31.08
CA ILE A 49 9.99 17.25 32.12
C ILE A 49 8.99 16.23 31.60
N ARG A 50 8.93 15.07 32.24
CA ARG A 50 7.96 14.04 31.90
C ARG A 50 6.57 14.62 32.09
N ARG A 51 5.76 14.60 31.04
CA ARG A 51 4.34 15.00 31.13
C ARG A 51 3.68 14.21 32.25
N THR A 52 3.15 14.92 33.24
CA THR A 52 2.40 14.34 34.35
C THR A 52 1.23 13.58 33.75
N ARG A 53 1.16 12.27 33.99
CA ARG A 53 0.02 11.46 33.55
C ARG A 53 -1.22 11.99 34.27
N ARG A 54 -2.27 12.27 33.49
CA ARG A 54 -3.59 12.58 34.04
C ARG A 54 -3.98 11.41 34.96
N PRO A 55 -4.45 11.66 36.18
CA PRO A 55 -4.87 10.58 37.06
C PRO A 55 -5.96 9.79 36.33
N LEU A 56 -5.70 8.50 36.15
CA LEU A 56 -6.72 7.54 35.73
C LEU A 56 -7.81 7.66 36.81
N GLY A 57 -9.05 7.90 36.38
CA GLY A 57 -10.17 8.09 37.30
C GLY A 57 -10.33 6.93 38.30
N PRO A 58 -11.26 7.03 39.25
CA PRO A 58 -11.48 5.98 40.23
C PRO A 58 -11.66 4.62 39.56
N THR A 59 -11.05 3.59 40.13
CA THR A 59 -11.19 2.20 39.66
C THR A 59 -12.68 1.87 39.52
N PRO A 60 -13.15 1.40 38.35
CA PRO A 60 -14.55 1.07 38.12
C PRO A 60 -15.05 0.09 39.19
N ARG A 61 -16.15 0.44 39.87
CA ARG A 61 -16.84 -0.45 40.79
C ARG A 61 -17.98 -1.12 40.04
N TYR A 62 -17.84 -2.40 39.79
CA TYR A 62 -18.89 -3.21 39.19
C TYR A 62 -19.78 -3.79 40.30
N ALA A 63 -21.09 -3.66 40.16
CA ALA A 63 -22.06 -4.25 41.10
C ALA A 63 -22.13 -5.79 41.01
N ALA A 64 -21.54 -6.37 39.96
CA ALA A 64 -21.47 -7.80 39.73
C ALA A 64 -20.06 -8.19 39.26
N ILE A 65 -19.69 -9.46 39.45
CA ILE A 65 -18.41 -10.01 38.99
C ILE A 65 -18.34 -9.85 37.47
N PRO A 66 -17.39 -9.06 36.94
CA PRO A 66 -17.33 -8.78 35.52
C PRO A 66 -16.88 -10.05 34.76
N ARG A 67 -17.65 -10.46 33.75
CA ARG A 67 -17.48 -11.72 32.99
C ARG A 67 -16.60 -11.57 31.75
N TRP A 68 -15.46 -10.89 31.86
CA TRP A 68 -14.49 -10.68 30.77
C TRP A 68 -13.61 -11.93 30.51
N GLY A 69 -14.18 -13.11 30.68
CA GLY A 69 -13.62 -14.32 30.07
C GLY A 69 -13.88 -14.28 28.57
N LEU A 70 -13.07 -15.00 27.80
CA LEU A 70 -13.31 -15.25 26.38
C LEU A 70 -14.54 -16.17 26.26
N VAL A 71 -15.73 -15.59 26.35
CA VAL A 71 -16.98 -16.32 26.12
C VAL A 71 -17.21 -16.31 24.63
N ASP A 72 -17.14 -17.48 24.00
CA ASP A 72 -17.45 -17.64 22.59
C ASP A 72 -18.97 -17.52 22.41
N HIS A 73 -19.44 -16.28 22.32
CA HIS A 73 -20.83 -15.99 22.02
C HIS A 73 -21.04 -16.26 20.53
N VAL A 74 -21.44 -17.49 20.21
CA VAL A 74 -22.02 -17.82 18.92
C VAL A 74 -23.40 -17.16 18.86
N SER A 75 -23.42 -15.87 18.52
CA SER A 75 -24.68 -15.20 18.15
C SER A 75 -25.26 -15.97 16.97
N PRO A 76 -26.55 -16.38 16.99
CA PRO A 76 -27.21 -16.80 15.76
C PRO A 76 -27.02 -15.67 14.76
N ALA A 77 -26.47 -15.98 13.59
CA ALA A 77 -26.07 -14.99 12.58
C ALA A 77 -27.17 -13.93 12.47
N ALA A 78 -26.95 -12.76 13.08
CA ALA A 78 -27.81 -11.62 12.86
C ALA A 78 -27.81 -11.43 11.35
N ALA A 79 -29.00 -11.42 10.73
CA ALA A 79 -29.16 -11.27 9.29
C ALA A 79 -28.13 -10.25 8.82
N THR A 80 -27.11 -10.74 8.11
CA THR A 80 -25.94 -9.93 7.76
C THR A 80 -26.49 -8.66 7.12
N PRO A 81 -26.32 -7.47 7.73
CA PRO A 81 -26.68 -6.24 7.03
C PRO A 81 -25.96 -6.34 5.69
N PRO A 82 -26.66 -6.14 4.56
CA PRO A 82 -26.19 -6.58 3.25
C PRO A 82 -24.74 -6.20 3.13
N GLU A 83 -23.87 -7.22 3.17
CA GLU A 83 -22.42 -7.07 3.15
C GLU A 83 -22.17 -6.07 2.05
N ALA A 84 -21.71 -4.87 2.42
CA ALA A 84 -21.69 -3.74 1.50
C ALA A 84 -20.88 -4.20 0.30
N ALA A 85 -21.59 -4.56 -0.77
CA ALA A 85 -21.07 -5.47 -1.77
C ALA A 85 -19.70 -4.94 -2.18
N VAL A 86 -18.65 -5.72 -1.90
CA VAL A 86 -17.27 -5.33 -2.20
C VAL A 86 -17.31 -4.82 -3.63
N LYS A 87 -17.11 -3.50 -3.81
CA LYS A 87 -17.41 -2.84 -5.09
C LYS A 87 -16.71 -3.62 -6.19
N ALA A 88 -17.48 -4.26 -7.05
CA ALA A 88 -16.95 -5.09 -8.11
C ALA A 88 -15.97 -4.25 -8.94
N GLY A 89 -14.72 -4.73 -9.01
CA GLY A 89 -13.70 -4.10 -9.84
C GLY A 89 -14.07 -4.17 -11.32
N PRO A 90 -13.36 -3.43 -12.18
CA PRO A 90 -13.48 -3.62 -13.63
C PRO A 90 -13.20 -5.09 -13.98
N SER A 91 -13.98 -5.65 -14.92
CA SER A 91 -13.81 -7.04 -15.32
C SER A 91 -12.41 -7.26 -15.93
N PRO A 92 -11.76 -8.41 -15.67
CA PRO A 92 -10.42 -8.67 -16.19
C PRO A 92 -10.33 -8.59 -17.72
N GLU A 93 -11.40 -8.99 -18.41
CA GLU A 93 -11.50 -8.91 -19.87
C GLU A 93 -11.46 -7.47 -20.38
N ILE A 94 -12.20 -6.55 -19.74
CA ILE A 94 -12.16 -5.13 -20.10
C ILE A 94 -10.75 -4.56 -19.92
N VAL A 95 -10.07 -4.94 -18.84
CA VAL A 95 -8.67 -4.51 -18.60
C VAL A 95 -7.77 -5.01 -19.73
N ARG A 96 -7.85 -6.30 -20.10
CA ARG A 96 -7.04 -6.87 -21.21
C ARG A 96 -7.30 -6.18 -22.54
N VAL A 97 -8.57 -6.00 -22.91
CA VAL A 97 -8.96 -5.34 -24.17
C VAL A 97 -8.43 -3.90 -24.20
N LEU A 98 -8.59 -3.18 -23.09
CA LEU A 98 -8.13 -1.79 -23.00
C LEU A 98 -6.60 -1.68 -23.11
N MET A 99 -5.86 -2.57 -22.46
CA MET A 99 -4.41 -2.59 -22.56
C MET A 99 -3.93 -2.93 -23.97
N PHE A 100 -4.59 -3.89 -24.63
CA PHE A 100 -4.31 -4.22 -26.03
C PHE A 100 -4.62 -3.05 -26.96
N ALA A 101 -5.78 -2.40 -26.79
CA ALA A 101 -6.14 -1.22 -27.56
C ALA A 101 -5.13 -0.07 -27.34
N THR A 102 -4.71 0.17 -26.10
CA THR A 102 -3.70 1.18 -25.77
C THR A 102 -2.37 0.86 -26.45
N GLN A 103 -1.97 -0.40 -26.48
CA GLN A 103 -0.77 -0.85 -27.19
C GLN A 103 -0.84 -0.56 -28.69
N LEU A 104 -1.99 -0.84 -29.33
CA LEU A 104 -2.19 -0.53 -30.75
C LEU A 104 -2.14 0.97 -31.02
N VAL A 105 -2.73 1.79 -30.16
CA VAL A 105 -2.70 3.26 -30.29
C VAL A 105 -1.27 3.78 -30.17
N LEU A 106 -0.47 3.28 -29.20
CA LEU A 106 0.93 3.67 -29.03
C LEU A 106 1.79 3.25 -30.22
N ALA A 107 1.62 2.02 -30.72
CA ALA A 107 2.32 1.54 -31.91
C ALA A 107 1.94 2.35 -33.16
N GLY A 108 0.65 2.66 -33.32
CA GLY A 108 0.16 3.51 -34.40
C GLY A 108 0.71 4.94 -34.32
N ALA A 109 0.77 5.53 -33.13
CA ALA A 109 1.36 6.85 -32.93
C ALA A 109 2.87 6.85 -33.25
N ALA A 110 3.62 5.83 -32.81
CA ALA A 110 5.02 5.67 -33.18
C ALA A 110 5.20 5.59 -34.71
N LEU A 111 4.34 4.84 -35.40
CA LEU A 111 4.37 4.73 -36.86
C LEU A 111 4.06 6.07 -37.55
N VAL A 112 3.04 6.81 -37.09
CA VAL A 112 2.69 8.13 -37.63
C VAL A 112 3.87 9.10 -37.51
N TYR A 113 4.54 9.13 -36.35
CA TYR A 113 5.70 9.99 -36.16
C TYR A 113 6.93 9.52 -36.96
N ALA A 114 7.10 8.21 -37.17
CA ALA A 114 8.14 7.68 -38.05
C ALA A 114 7.90 8.06 -39.52
N VAL A 115 6.66 8.00 -39.99
CA VAL A 115 6.27 8.48 -41.33
C VAL A 115 6.52 9.99 -41.43
N ARG A 116 6.13 10.77 -40.42
CA ARG A 116 6.42 12.21 -40.38
C ARG A 116 7.91 12.49 -40.49
N TYR A 117 8.75 11.75 -39.77
CA TYR A 117 10.20 11.86 -39.86
C TYR A 117 10.72 11.52 -41.28
N GLY A 118 10.21 10.45 -41.89
CA GLY A 118 10.53 10.10 -43.27
C GLY A 118 10.13 11.19 -44.29
N LEU A 119 8.97 11.82 -44.09
CA LEU A 119 8.54 12.96 -44.90
C LEU A 119 9.46 14.17 -44.72
N LEU A 120 9.98 14.43 -43.52
CA LEU A 120 10.98 15.49 -43.29
C LEU A 120 12.29 15.20 -44.04
N ILE A 121 12.75 13.95 -44.06
CA ILE A 121 13.94 13.55 -44.83
C ILE A 121 13.69 13.75 -46.33
N TYR A 122 12.54 13.33 -46.83
CA TYR A 122 12.19 13.50 -48.24
C TYR A 122 12.07 14.99 -48.63
N ASN A 123 11.44 15.79 -47.77
CA ASN A 123 11.27 17.23 -47.96
C ASN A 123 12.61 17.98 -48.05
N ARG A 124 13.70 17.41 -47.52
CA ARG A 124 15.03 18.00 -47.60
C ARG A 124 15.55 18.13 -49.03
N ASN A 125 15.21 17.17 -49.89
CA ASN A 125 15.70 17.11 -51.27
C ASN A 125 14.62 17.41 -52.32
N SER A 126 13.35 17.45 -51.91
CA SER A 126 12.19 17.66 -52.78
C SER A 126 11.17 18.55 -52.08
N LEU A 127 10.60 19.53 -52.79
CA LEU A 127 9.53 20.36 -52.22
C LEU A 127 8.28 19.50 -51.98
N LEU A 128 7.94 19.29 -50.71
CA LEU A 128 6.77 18.50 -50.33
C LEU A 128 5.48 19.30 -50.60
N ASN A 129 4.44 18.62 -51.09
CA ASN A 129 3.15 19.27 -51.31
C ASN A 129 2.57 19.79 -49.98
N SER A 130 2.20 21.06 -49.92
CA SER A 130 1.71 21.72 -48.70
C SER A 130 0.52 20.99 -48.04
N LEU A 131 -0.37 20.38 -48.84
CA LEU A 131 -1.49 19.59 -48.30
C LEU A 131 -1.01 18.32 -47.59
N VAL A 132 0.04 17.67 -48.10
CA VAL A 132 0.62 16.48 -47.50
C VAL A 132 1.34 16.84 -46.20
N ALA A 133 2.06 17.97 -46.17
CA ALA A 133 2.69 18.48 -44.96
C ALA A 133 1.64 18.80 -43.88
N LEU A 134 0.59 19.52 -44.24
CA LEU A 134 -0.52 19.86 -43.35
C LEU A 134 -1.22 18.60 -42.81
N ALA A 135 -1.50 17.62 -43.68
CA ALA A 135 -2.13 16.37 -43.27
C ALA A 135 -1.24 15.57 -42.30
N ALA A 136 0.07 15.50 -42.53
CA ALA A 136 1.01 14.81 -41.66
C ALA A 136 1.10 15.46 -40.26
N ASP A 137 1.07 16.80 -40.20
CA ASP A 137 1.08 17.53 -38.93
C ASP A 137 -0.19 17.28 -38.12
N TRP A 138 -1.37 17.39 -38.74
CA TRP A 138 -2.64 17.12 -38.07
C TRP A 138 -2.78 15.66 -37.65
N LEU A 139 -2.32 14.71 -38.48
CA LEU A 139 -2.32 13.30 -38.14
C LEU A 139 -1.43 13.00 -36.92
N GLY A 140 -0.26 13.64 -36.83
CA GLY A 140 0.62 13.54 -35.66
C GLY A 140 -0.03 14.08 -34.37
N ILE A 141 -0.72 15.22 -34.46
CA ILE A 141 -1.46 15.79 -33.33
C ILE A 141 -2.60 14.85 -32.91
N ALA A 142 -3.41 14.37 -33.86
CA ALA A 142 -4.50 13.45 -33.58
C ALA A 142 -4.01 12.15 -32.94
N ALA A 143 -2.91 11.58 -33.44
CA ALA A 143 -2.28 10.40 -32.86
C ALA A 143 -1.79 10.65 -31.43
N SER A 144 -1.23 11.83 -31.15
CA SER A 144 -0.80 12.21 -29.80
C SER A 144 -1.94 12.33 -28.81
N VAL A 145 -3.04 12.97 -29.23
CA VAL A 145 -4.25 13.10 -28.42
C VAL A 145 -4.87 11.74 -28.14
N ALA A 146 -4.96 10.88 -29.16
CA ALA A 146 -5.46 9.50 -29.00
C ALA A 146 -4.59 8.69 -28.04
N ALA A 147 -3.25 8.77 -28.16
CA ALA A 147 -2.32 8.10 -27.27
C ALA A 147 -2.46 8.59 -25.81
N MET A 148 -2.55 9.90 -25.61
CA MET A 148 -2.77 10.48 -24.28
C MET A 148 -4.10 10.01 -23.66
N ALA A 149 -5.19 10.05 -24.43
CA ALA A 149 -6.51 9.60 -23.97
C ALA A 149 -6.51 8.10 -23.60
N ALA A 150 -5.91 7.26 -24.46
CA ALA A 150 -5.79 5.82 -24.21
C ALA A 150 -4.97 5.52 -22.95
N LEU A 151 -3.82 6.20 -22.78
CA LEU A 151 -2.98 6.07 -21.57
C LEU A 151 -3.73 6.48 -20.31
N LEU A 152 -4.42 7.63 -20.32
CA LEU A 152 -5.20 8.11 -19.16
C LEU A 152 -6.31 7.13 -18.80
N TRP A 153 -7.05 6.63 -19.79
CA TRP A 153 -8.13 5.68 -19.57
C TRP A 153 -7.61 4.34 -19.04
N CYS A 154 -6.56 3.80 -19.66
CA CYS A 154 -5.86 2.59 -19.22
C CYS A 154 -5.38 2.73 -17.77
N PHE A 155 -4.75 3.86 -17.45
CA PHE A 155 -4.24 4.15 -16.13
C PHE A 155 -5.37 4.21 -15.08
N VAL A 156 -6.48 4.91 -15.36
CA VAL A 156 -7.65 4.96 -14.46
C VAL A 156 -8.21 3.56 -14.20
N VAL A 157 -8.36 2.75 -15.24
CA VAL A 157 -8.89 1.38 -15.12
C VAL A 157 -7.94 0.50 -14.31
N LEU A 158 -6.62 0.59 -14.53
CA LEU A 158 -5.62 -0.15 -13.75
C LEU A 158 -5.63 0.24 -12.26
N VAL A 159 -5.77 1.54 -11.94
CA VAL A 159 -5.87 2.00 -10.55
C VAL A 159 -7.17 1.48 -9.92
N LYS A 160 -8.30 1.51 -10.64
CA LYS A 160 -9.57 0.93 -10.15
C LYS A 160 -9.45 -0.57 -9.90
N TRP A 161 -8.81 -1.31 -10.82
CA TRP A 161 -8.53 -2.73 -10.65
C TRP A 161 -7.67 -2.98 -9.40
N LEU A 162 -6.57 -2.23 -9.24
CA LEU A 162 -5.68 -2.37 -8.09
C LEU A 162 -6.41 -2.15 -6.76
N ILE A 163 -7.24 -1.10 -6.67
CA ILE A 163 -8.00 -0.80 -5.45
C ILE A 163 -9.02 -1.92 -5.15
N ALA A 164 -9.75 -2.39 -6.16
CA ALA A 164 -10.74 -3.44 -5.99
C ALA A 164 -10.10 -4.78 -5.58
N ARG A 165 -8.98 -5.14 -6.25
CA ARG A 165 -8.26 -6.37 -5.95
C ARG A 165 -7.63 -6.36 -4.56
N ARG A 166 -7.05 -5.23 -4.16
CA ARG A 166 -6.58 -5.06 -2.79
C ARG A 166 -7.70 -5.21 -1.78
N ALA A 167 -8.83 -4.53 -1.97
CA ALA A 167 -9.97 -4.65 -1.07
C ALA A 167 -10.42 -6.10 -0.90
N ALA A 168 -10.46 -6.88 -1.99
CA ALA A 168 -10.81 -8.30 -1.96
C ALA A 168 -9.74 -9.17 -1.27
N ALA A 169 -8.46 -8.92 -1.51
CA ALA A 169 -7.37 -9.68 -0.88
C ALA A 169 -7.34 -9.44 0.64
N PHE A 170 -7.46 -8.19 1.09
CA PHE A 170 -7.50 -7.85 2.51
C PHE A 170 -8.75 -8.40 3.21
N SER A 171 -9.93 -8.36 2.56
CA SER A 171 -11.14 -8.94 3.12
C SER A 171 -11.06 -10.46 3.26
N TYR A 172 -10.45 -11.16 2.27
CA TYR A 172 -10.24 -12.61 2.34
C TYR A 172 -9.38 -13.03 3.54
N HIS A 173 -8.36 -12.23 3.88
CA HIS A 173 -7.51 -12.46 5.04
C HIS A 173 -8.06 -11.88 6.35
N GLY A 174 -9.27 -11.30 6.36
CA GLY A 174 -9.89 -10.71 7.55
C GLY A 174 -9.16 -9.47 8.09
N LEU A 175 -8.31 -8.84 7.28
CA LEU A 175 -7.52 -7.68 7.67
C LEU A 175 -8.19 -6.38 7.18
N PRO A 176 -8.28 -5.33 7.99
CA PRO A 176 -8.74 -4.04 7.51
C PRO A 176 -7.69 -3.42 6.57
N GLU A 177 -8.14 -2.92 5.41
CA GLU A 177 -7.25 -2.22 4.46
C GLU A 177 -6.63 -0.98 5.13
N HIS A 178 -5.30 -0.95 5.20
CA HIS A 178 -4.52 0.05 5.92
C HIS A 178 -4.56 1.46 5.29
N ARG A 179 -4.92 1.57 3.99
CA ARG A 179 -4.86 2.80 3.20
C ARG A 179 -6.23 3.12 2.63
N SER A 180 -6.67 4.35 2.79
CA SER A 180 -7.90 4.81 2.13
C SER A 180 -7.73 4.85 0.61
N ALA A 181 -8.82 4.59 -0.13
CA ALA A 181 -8.82 4.65 -1.60
C ALA A 181 -8.30 6.00 -2.13
N ARG A 182 -8.59 7.11 -1.44
CA ARG A 182 -8.08 8.45 -1.78
C ARG A 182 -6.55 8.52 -1.74
N ARG A 183 -5.92 7.88 -0.75
CA ARG A 183 -4.45 7.83 -0.64
C ARG A 183 -3.83 6.95 -1.73
N LEU A 184 -4.50 5.86 -2.12
CA LEU A 184 -4.08 5.02 -3.25
C LEU A 184 -4.12 5.82 -4.56
N TRP A 185 -5.24 6.51 -4.85
CA TRP A 185 -5.36 7.42 -5.99
C TRP A 185 -4.26 8.49 -5.97
N ALA A 186 -4.08 9.21 -4.87
CA ALA A 186 -3.06 10.25 -4.76
C ALA A 186 -1.64 9.71 -5.01
N GLY A 187 -1.32 8.53 -4.46
CA GLY A 187 -0.02 7.89 -4.67
C GLY A 187 0.21 7.47 -6.12
N CYS A 188 -0.83 7.10 -6.86
CA CYS A 188 -0.71 6.76 -8.28
C CYS A 188 -0.67 8.01 -9.19
N LEU A 189 -1.45 9.05 -8.90
CA LEU A 189 -1.61 10.21 -9.78
C LEU A 189 -0.49 11.23 -9.65
N LEU A 190 0.10 11.38 -8.46
CA LEU A 190 1.12 12.38 -8.22
C LEU A 190 2.41 12.03 -9.00
N PRO A 191 2.82 12.84 -10.00
CA PRO A 191 4.01 12.55 -10.78
C PRO A 191 5.25 12.43 -9.90
N PHE A 192 6.19 11.58 -10.30
CA PHE A 192 7.42 11.21 -9.56
C PHE A 192 7.17 10.43 -8.27
N ALA A 193 6.19 10.81 -7.44
CA ALA A 193 5.80 10.02 -6.29
C ALA A 193 5.23 8.65 -6.71
N ASN A 194 4.50 8.62 -7.82
CA ASN A 194 3.96 7.39 -8.41
C ASN A 194 5.02 6.37 -8.82
N LEU A 195 6.23 6.79 -9.19
CA LEU A 195 7.35 5.90 -9.50
C LEU A 195 7.75 5.03 -8.33
N VAL A 196 7.48 5.48 -7.10
CA VAL A 196 7.76 4.72 -5.87
C VAL A 196 6.49 4.09 -5.34
N MET A 197 5.41 4.88 -5.24
CA MET A 197 4.18 4.45 -4.57
C MET A 197 3.43 3.36 -5.35
N ALA A 198 3.34 3.46 -6.68
CA ALA A 198 2.59 2.47 -7.46
C ALA A 198 3.22 1.07 -7.39
N PRO A 199 4.55 0.89 -7.56
CA PRO A 199 5.20 -0.40 -7.33
C PRO A 199 5.03 -0.90 -5.89
N VAL A 200 5.18 -0.02 -4.88
CA VAL A 200 4.96 -0.39 -3.48
C VAL A 200 3.57 -0.96 -3.27
N TYR A 201 2.53 -0.35 -3.85
CA TYR A 201 1.16 -0.85 -3.74
C TYR A 201 0.96 -2.21 -4.40
N VAL A 202 1.65 -2.47 -5.51
CA VAL A 202 1.60 -3.78 -6.18
C VAL A 202 2.40 -4.83 -5.39
N ILE A 203 3.53 -4.46 -4.80
CA ILE A 203 4.34 -5.35 -3.96
C ILE A 203 3.60 -5.72 -2.67
N GLU A 204 2.99 -4.75 -2.00
CA GLU A 204 2.14 -5.00 -0.83
C GLU A 204 1.01 -5.99 -1.16
N LEU A 205 0.34 -5.81 -2.32
CA LEU A 205 -0.68 -6.76 -2.78
C LEU A 205 -0.09 -8.16 -3.01
N ALA A 206 1.07 -8.24 -3.65
CA ALA A 206 1.76 -9.51 -3.91
C ALA A 206 2.19 -10.24 -2.63
N LEU A 207 2.53 -9.50 -1.58
CA LEU A 207 2.88 -10.05 -0.26
C LEU A 207 1.64 -10.56 0.47
N VAL A 208 0.51 -9.83 0.41
CA VAL A 208 -0.75 -10.27 1.02
C VAL A 208 -1.27 -11.53 0.35
N GLU A 209 -1.23 -11.60 -0.99
CA GLU A 209 -1.66 -12.80 -1.71
C GLU A 209 -0.62 -13.94 -1.67
N ASP A 210 0.54 -13.79 -1.02
CA ASP A 210 1.66 -14.77 -0.99
C ASP A 210 2.17 -15.20 -2.39
N HIS A 211 2.17 -14.25 -3.35
CA HIS A 211 2.56 -14.47 -4.74
C HIS A 211 3.86 -13.75 -5.13
N TYR A 212 4.50 -13.04 -4.20
CA TYR A 212 5.62 -12.14 -4.47
C TYR A 212 6.74 -12.80 -5.29
N GLU A 213 7.16 -14.01 -4.93
CA GLU A 213 8.23 -14.73 -5.61
C GLU A 213 7.97 -14.96 -7.11
N ARG A 214 6.70 -15.14 -7.49
CA ARG A 214 6.28 -15.33 -8.89
C ARG A 214 6.22 -14.01 -9.64
N VAL A 215 5.68 -12.96 -9.03
CA VAL A 215 5.41 -11.68 -9.70
C VAL A 215 6.53 -10.66 -9.58
N ARG A 216 7.55 -10.88 -8.73
CA ARG A 216 8.67 -9.94 -8.53
C ARG A 216 9.35 -9.53 -9.82
N ARG A 217 9.67 -10.49 -10.71
CA ARG A 217 10.42 -10.21 -11.94
C ARG A 217 9.60 -9.36 -12.91
N PRO A 218 8.32 -9.70 -13.20
CA PRO A 218 7.42 -8.80 -13.92
C PRO A 218 7.34 -7.39 -13.30
N ILE A 219 7.20 -7.28 -11.97
CA ILE A 219 7.10 -5.99 -11.27
C ILE A 219 8.37 -5.15 -11.49
N TYR A 220 9.56 -5.73 -11.30
CA TYR A 220 10.81 -5.01 -11.48
C TYR A 220 11.03 -4.56 -12.94
N LEU A 221 10.74 -5.42 -13.92
CA LEU A 221 10.90 -5.07 -15.34
C LEU A 221 9.91 -3.98 -15.76
N TRP A 222 8.66 -4.08 -15.31
CA TRP A 222 7.66 -3.04 -15.53
C TRP A 222 8.08 -1.72 -14.89
N TRP A 223 8.55 -1.75 -13.65
CA TRP A 223 9.01 -0.56 -12.95
C TRP A 223 10.19 0.12 -13.66
N LEU A 224 11.19 -0.66 -14.08
CA LEU A 224 12.32 -0.15 -14.84
C LEU A 224 11.87 0.48 -16.16
N ALA A 225 11.00 -0.21 -16.92
CA ALA A 225 10.44 0.33 -18.15
C ALA A 225 9.68 1.65 -17.92
N TRP A 226 8.91 1.74 -16.82
CA TRP A 226 8.21 2.97 -16.44
C TRP A 226 9.19 4.10 -16.14
N VAL A 227 10.24 3.87 -15.35
CA VAL A 227 11.27 4.88 -15.05
C VAL A 227 11.93 5.37 -16.33
N VAL A 228 12.32 4.46 -17.23
CA VAL A 228 12.89 4.82 -18.54
C VAL A 228 11.87 5.63 -19.36
N SER A 229 10.60 5.24 -19.37
CA SER A 229 9.53 5.98 -20.04
C SER A 229 9.40 7.42 -19.51
N TYR A 230 9.50 7.61 -18.19
CA TYR A 230 9.53 8.93 -17.57
C TYR A 230 10.72 9.76 -18.07
N LEU A 231 11.93 9.19 -18.04
CA LEU A 231 13.15 9.88 -18.47
C LEU A 231 13.08 10.28 -19.94
N VAL A 232 12.67 9.36 -20.82
CA VAL A 232 12.53 9.61 -22.26
C VAL A 232 11.44 10.67 -22.51
N SER A 233 10.33 10.64 -21.79
CA SER A 233 9.26 11.62 -21.93
C SER A 233 9.70 13.02 -21.46
N LEU A 234 10.38 13.12 -20.32
CA LEU A 234 10.95 14.39 -19.84
C LEU A 234 11.98 14.94 -20.84
N PHE A 235 12.82 14.07 -21.39
CA PHE A 235 13.80 14.46 -22.40
C PHE A 235 13.11 14.95 -23.67
N ALA A 236 12.11 14.23 -24.19
CA ALA A 236 11.31 14.64 -25.34
C ALA A 236 10.62 16.00 -25.11
N ILE A 237 10.07 16.22 -23.92
CA ILE A 237 9.45 17.50 -23.56
C ILE A 237 10.51 18.62 -23.56
N ALA A 238 11.66 18.39 -22.95
CA ALA A 238 12.75 19.37 -22.90
C ALA A 238 13.28 19.71 -24.30
N THR A 239 13.42 18.72 -25.19
CA THR A 239 13.90 18.93 -26.56
C THR A 239 12.85 19.51 -27.51
N SER A 240 11.57 19.42 -27.17
CA SER A 240 10.49 19.96 -28.00
C SER A 240 10.51 21.49 -28.14
N LEU A 241 11.26 22.17 -27.26
CA LEU A 241 11.43 23.63 -27.28
C LEU A 241 12.42 24.13 -28.35
N SER A 242 13.13 23.23 -29.05
CA SER A 242 14.04 23.61 -30.12
C SER A 242 13.29 24.16 -31.33
N SER A 243 13.72 25.33 -31.83
CA SER A 243 13.16 25.96 -33.04
C SER A 243 13.96 25.68 -34.31
N ASP A 244 15.16 25.10 -34.20
CA ASP A 244 15.98 24.73 -35.36
C ASP A 244 15.47 23.44 -36.02
N ALA A 245 15.61 23.34 -37.35
CA ALA A 245 15.12 22.23 -38.16
C ALA A 245 15.71 20.87 -37.72
N GLN A 246 16.99 20.84 -37.39
CA GLN A 246 17.65 19.62 -36.90
C GLN A 246 17.13 19.21 -35.51
N GLY A 247 16.82 20.17 -34.66
CA GLY A 247 16.23 19.91 -33.34
C GLY A 247 14.79 19.39 -33.46
N ILE A 248 14.00 19.91 -34.39
CA ILE A 248 12.65 19.39 -34.69
C ILE A 248 12.72 17.93 -35.16
N ALA A 249 13.66 17.61 -36.06
CA ALA A 249 13.88 16.26 -36.55
C ALA A 249 14.31 15.30 -35.42
N ASN A 250 15.31 15.69 -34.61
CA ASN A 250 15.78 14.89 -33.47
C ASN A 250 14.67 14.67 -32.43
N ASN A 251 13.88 15.70 -32.14
CA ASN A 251 12.74 15.58 -31.24
C ASN A 251 11.68 14.61 -31.80
N THR A 252 11.44 14.61 -33.11
CA THR A 252 10.49 13.69 -33.75
C THR A 252 10.92 12.24 -33.55
N VAL A 253 12.21 11.93 -33.74
CA VAL A 253 12.79 10.61 -33.43
C VAL A 253 12.61 10.27 -31.95
N MET A 254 12.86 11.24 -31.06
CA MET A 254 12.67 11.05 -29.62
C MET A 254 11.20 10.73 -29.25
N VAL A 255 10.23 11.37 -29.90
CA VAL A 255 8.79 11.08 -29.70
C VAL A 255 8.46 9.65 -30.16
N VAL A 256 9.04 9.16 -31.26
CA VAL A 256 8.89 7.75 -31.67
C VAL A 256 9.40 6.83 -30.57
N PHE A 257 10.61 7.07 -30.05
CA PHE A 257 11.15 6.29 -28.93
C PHE A 257 10.28 6.37 -27.68
N ALA A 258 9.73 7.54 -27.36
CA ALA A 258 8.82 7.71 -26.22
C ALA A 258 7.58 6.81 -26.35
N TYR A 259 6.93 6.76 -27.52
CA TYR A 259 5.79 5.88 -27.73
C TYR A 259 6.15 4.39 -27.66
N LEU A 260 7.30 3.99 -28.20
CA LEU A 260 7.77 2.60 -28.12
C LEU A 260 8.07 2.18 -26.67
N VAL A 261 8.75 3.02 -25.89
CA VAL A 261 9.04 2.75 -24.48
C VAL A 261 7.76 2.74 -23.65
N ALA A 262 6.81 3.63 -23.93
CA ALA A 262 5.47 3.59 -23.32
C ALA A 262 4.76 2.26 -23.63
N ALA A 263 4.82 1.77 -24.87
CA ALA A 263 4.25 0.49 -25.27
C ALA A 263 4.92 -0.70 -24.55
N VAL A 264 6.24 -0.66 -24.35
CA VAL A 264 6.96 -1.64 -23.52
C VAL A 264 6.47 -1.58 -22.06
N THR A 265 6.24 -0.38 -21.53
CA THR A 265 5.71 -0.18 -20.17
C THR A 265 4.32 -0.79 -20.01
N ILE A 266 3.41 -0.58 -20.98
CA ILE A 266 2.08 -1.20 -21.00
C ILE A 266 2.18 -2.73 -21.10
N THR A 267 3.11 -3.25 -21.88
CA THR A 267 3.37 -4.70 -21.92
C THR A 267 3.86 -5.21 -20.57
N GLY A 268 4.76 -4.47 -19.90
CA GLY A 268 5.24 -4.78 -18.56
C GLY A 268 4.10 -4.88 -17.55
N VAL A 269 3.21 -3.86 -17.51
CA VAL A 269 2.07 -3.87 -16.59
C VAL A 269 1.06 -4.96 -16.93
N ALA A 270 0.94 -5.35 -18.22
CA ALA A 270 0.10 -6.48 -18.63
C ALA A 270 0.61 -7.80 -18.04
N ARG A 271 1.94 -7.98 -18.01
CA ARG A 271 2.55 -9.17 -17.42
C ARG A 271 2.41 -9.21 -15.92
N VAL A 272 2.44 -8.04 -15.25
CA VAL A 272 2.12 -7.93 -13.83
C VAL A 272 0.67 -8.33 -13.60
N PHE A 273 -0.28 -7.73 -14.32
CA PHE A 273 -1.71 -8.03 -14.25
C PHE A 273 -2.02 -9.51 -14.47
N GLU A 274 -1.50 -10.12 -15.54
CA GLU A 274 -1.66 -11.56 -15.80
C GLU A 274 -0.99 -12.42 -14.71
N GLY A 275 0.11 -11.95 -14.12
CA GLY A 275 0.75 -12.59 -12.98
C GLY A 275 -0.15 -12.68 -11.75
N PHE A 276 -1.12 -11.78 -11.63
CA PHE A 276 -2.15 -11.77 -10.59
C PHE A 276 -3.40 -12.56 -11.02
N GLU A 277 -3.88 -12.43 -12.26
CA GLU A 277 -5.10 -13.10 -12.73
C GLU A 277 -4.96 -14.61 -12.99
N ARG A 278 -3.75 -15.15 -13.21
CA ARG A 278 -3.53 -16.56 -13.58
C ARG A 278 -3.88 -17.63 -12.53
N LYS A 279 -4.46 -17.29 -11.36
CA LYS A 279 -4.99 -18.27 -10.40
C LYS A 279 -6.10 -17.67 -9.51
N PRO A 280 -7.37 -17.96 -9.75
CA PRO A 280 -8.34 -18.10 -8.68
C PRO A 280 -8.19 -19.51 -8.11
N VAL A 281 -7.28 -19.71 -7.15
CA VAL A 281 -7.39 -20.89 -6.28
C VAL A 281 -8.23 -20.46 -5.10
N GLU A 282 -9.52 -20.23 -5.38
CA GLU A 282 -10.54 -20.43 -4.37
C GLU A 282 -10.55 -21.93 -4.08
N ARG A 283 -9.61 -22.40 -3.24
CA ARG A 283 -9.91 -23.56 -2.43
C ARG A 283 -10.75 -22.99 -1.29
N PRO A 284 -12.04 -23.32 -1.21
CA PRO A 284 -12.78 -23.02 0.00
C PRO A 284 -12.02 -23.72 1.13
N ALA A 285 -11.41 -22.95 2.03
CA ALA A 285 -10.86 -23.46 3.28
C ALA A 285 -11.99 -23.91 4.24
N HIS A 286 -13.24 -23.87 3.78
CA HIS A 286 -14.38 -24.44 4.44
C HIS A 286 -14.47 -25.92 4.12
N ARG A 287 -14.09 -26.74 5.11
CA ARG A 287 -14.47 -28.15 5.16
C ARG A 287 -15.99 -28.18 5.32
N TRP A 288 -16.71 -28.53 4.27
CA TRP A 288 -18.13 -28.82 4.35
C TRP A 288 -18.32 -29.99 5.30
N LEU A 289 -18.76 -29.68 6.52
CA LEU A 289 -19.32 -30.67 7.42
C LEU A 289 -20.75 -30.89 6.95
N VAL A 290 -21.02 -32.07 6.39
CA VAL A 290 -22.38 -32.51 6.15
C VAL A 290 -23.01 -32.69 7.53
N VAL A 291 -23.81 -31.71 7.95
CA VAL A 291 -24.70 -31.86 9.10
C VAL A 291 -25.88 -32.69 8.59
N PRO A 292 -26.09 -33.92 9.10
CA PRO A 292 -27.29 -34.67 8.75
C PRO A 292 -28.50 -33.84 9.17
N ALA A 293 -29.39 -33.54 8.23
CA ALA A 293 -30.73 -33.10 8.58
C ALA A 293 -31.43 -34.29 9.25
N ASP A 294 -32.02 -34.03 10.40
CA ASP A 294 -32.77 -34.97 11.24
C ASP A 294 -31.95 -35.96 12.06
N GLN A 295 -31.47 -35.49 13.20
CA GLN A 295 -31.41 -36.32 14.39
C GLN A 295 -32.49 -35.83 15.37
N PRO A 296 -33.59 -36.57 15.57
CA PRO A 296 -34.61 -36.18 16.54
C PRO A 296 -33.98 -36.13 17.93
N ALA A 297 -34.24 -35.04 18.64
CA ALA A 297 -33.73 -34.77 19.99
C ALA A 297 -33.95 -35.99 20.89
N PRO A 298 -32.94 -36.46 21.65
CA PRO A 298 -33.16 -37.49 22.64
C PRO A 298 -34.07 -36.91 23.73
N SER A 299 -35.32 -37.37 23.75
CA SER A 299 -36.26 -37.12 24.84
C SER A 299 -35.62 -37.53 26.16
N SER A 300 -35.60 -36.59 27.10
CA SER A 300 -35.17 -36.79 28.47
C SER A 300 -36.00 -37.87 29.16
N ALA A 301 -35.40 -39.03 29.45
CA ALA A 301 -35.93 -39.98 30.41
C ALA A 301 -34.80 -40.80 31.07
N ALA A 302 -34.42 -40.34 32.27
CA ALA A 302 -33.93 -41.08 33.44
C ALA A 302 -32.60 -41.90 33.38
N PRO A 303 -31.90 -42.06 34.53
CA PRO A 303 -30.52 -42.52 34.59
C PRO A 303 -30.42 -44.04 34.79
N SER A 304 -29.50 -44.70 34.08
CA SER A 304 -29.00 -46.02 34.49
C SER A 304 -27.61 -46.29 33.89
N SER A 305 -26.64 -46.40 34.81
CA SER A 305 -25.42 -47.24 34.76
C SER A 305 -24.62 -47.32 33.45
N ALA A 306 -23.44 -46.69 33.47
CA ALA A 306 -22.25 -47.15 32.73
C ALA A 306 -21.73 -48.49 33.34
N PRO A 307 -20.69 -49.19 32.80
CA PRO A 307 -19.83 -48.86 31.64
C PRO A 307 -19.55 -50.06 30.68
N ALA A 308 -18.98 -49.79 29.51
CA ALA A 308 -17.99 -50.69 28.88
C ALA A 308 -17.32 -50.03 27.66
N PRO A 309 -16.04 -49.65 27.75
CA PRO A 309 -15.17 -49.43 26.59
C PRO A 309 -14.50 -50.76 26.21
N VAL A 310 -14.58 -51.15 24.93
CA VAL A 310 -13.76 -52.25 24.40
C VAL A 310 -13.17 -51.80 23.07
N GLU A 311 -11.94 -51.31 23.13
CA GLU A 311 -10.97 -51.34 22.03
C GLU A 311 -10.68 -52.81 21.67
N PRO A 312 -10.48 -53.13 20.38
CA PRO A 312 -9.60 -54.21 19.99
C PRO A 312 -8.25 -53.60 19.56
N GLU A 313 -7.26 -53.78 20.44
CA GLU A 313 -5.85 -53.76 20.08
C GLU A 313 -5.53 -54.95 19.16
N GLY A 314 -4.76 -54.69 18.11
CA GLY A 314 -3.74 -55.61 17.59
C GLY A 314 -4.16 -56.71 16.62
N GLN A 315 -3.83 -56.52 15.34
CA GLN A 315 -3.36 -57.64 14.51
C GLN A 315 -2.43 -57.13 13.39
N GLU A 316 -1.11 -57.12 13.64
CA GLU A 316 -0.17 -57.47 12.57
C GLU A 316 -0.23 -59.00 12.37
N PRO A 317 -0.09 -59.46 11.12
CA PRO A 317 1.06 -60.32 10.88
C PRO A 317 1.74 -60.09 9.51
N ALA A 318 3.04 -60.37 9.52
CA ALA A 318 3.95 -60.37 8.40
C ALA A 318 3.61 -61.39 7.30
N ALA A 319 3.89 -61.01 6.05
CA ALA A 319 4.53 -61.82 5.02
C ALA A 319 5.25 -60.88 4.04
#